data_AF-A0A7D8D2W4-F1
#
_entry.id   AF-A0A7D8D2W4-F1
#
_cell.length_a   1.000
_cell.length_b   1.000
_cell.length_c   1.000
_cell.angle_alpha   90.00
_cell.angle_beta   90.00
_cell.angle_gamma   90.00
#
_symmetry.space_group_name_H-M   'P 1'
#
loop_
_entity.id
_entity.type
_entity.pdbx_description
1 polymer ?
#
loop_
_entity_poly.entity_id
_entity_poly.type
_entity_poly.pdbx_seq_one_letter_code
_entity_poly.pdbx_strand_id
1 'polypeptide(L)'
;MNGLARAIFFGKQGELRERTIQHQLQRASALNIIINAISIWNTLHLTKAVEYQKQSGSFNEELLHHMSPLGWEHINLLGEYHFNSEKVVSLDSLRPLKLS
;
A
#
# COMPACT_ATOMS: atom_id res chain seq x y z
N MET A 1 0.05 17.07 4.09
CA MET A 1 0.33 16.12 2.99
C MET A 1 0.80 14.80 3.59
N ASN A 2 0.13 13.68 3.29
CA ASN A 2 0.36 12.38 3.94
C ASN A 2 1.75 11.80 3.58
N GLY A 3 2.42 11.15 4.53
CA GLY A 3 3.78 10.60 4.34
C GLY A 3 3.89 9.63 3.16
N LEU A 4 2.86 8.78 2.97
CA LEU A 4 2.74 7.86 1.83
C LEU A 4 2.72 8.60 0.48
N ALA A 5 1.95 9.67 0.36
CA ALA A 5 1.85 10.43 -0.90
C ALA A 5 3.19 11.04 -1.31
N ARG A 6 3.99 11.50 -0.34
CA ARG A 6 5.36 11.99 -0.59
C ARG A 6 6.30 10.87 -1.02
N ALA A 7 6.17 9.69 -0.42
CA ALA A 7 6.98 8.52 -0.77
C ALA A 7 6.71 8.07 -2.22
N ILE A 8 5.44 8.08 -2.66
CA ILE A 8 5.06 7.73 -4.03
C ILE A 8 5.56 8.78 -5.04
N PHE A 9 5.43 10.08 -4.74
CA PHE A 9 5.89 11.18 -5.60
C PHE A 9 7.37 11.57 -5.40
N PHE A 10 8.22 10.56 -5.19
CA PHE A 10 9.65 10.75 -5.00
C PHE A 10 10.27 11.64 -6.11
N GLY A 11 11.17 12.57 -5.73
CA GLY A 11 11.85 13.49 -6.66
C GLY A 11 11.31 14.93 -6.74
N LYS A 12 10.13 15.22 -6.15
CA LYS A 12 9.57 16.59 -6.05
C LYS A 12 9.13 16.98 -4.63
N GLN A 13 9.65 16.32 -3.60
CA GLN A 13 9.19 16.47 -2.19
C GLN A 13 7.68 16.14 -2.00
N GLY A 14 7.08 15.40 -2.94
CA GLY A 14 5.63 15.16 -2.96
C GLY A 14 4.81 16.27 -3.62
N GLU A 15 5.44 17.27 -4.24
CA GLU A 15 4.74 18.35 -4.94
C GLU A 15 4.42 18.01 -6.40
N LEU A 16 3.17 18.26 -6.80
CA LEU A 16 2.70 18.20 -8.19
C LEU A 16 3.04 19.49 -8.93
N ARG A 17 4.26 19.60 -9.46
CA ARG A 17 4.68 20.74 -10.31
C ARG A 17 4.51 20.40 -11.78
N GLU A 18 3.28 20.36 -12.26
CA GLU A 18 2.97 20.25 -13.69
C GLU A 18 2.50 21.60 -14.25
N ARG A 19 2.87 21.89 -15.50
CA ARG A 19 2.66 23.21 -16.14
C ARG A 19 1.19 23.55 -16.39
N THR A 20 0.32 22.55 -16.45
CA THR A 20 -1.09 22.69 -16.83
C THR A 20 -1.99 21.91 -15.87
N ILE A 21 -3.19 22.46 -15.60
CA ILE A 21 -4.17 21.86 -14.68
C ILE A 21 -4.52 20.42 -15.07
N GLN A 22 -4.68 20.13 -16.37
CA GLN A 22 -4.99 18.79 -16.84
C GLN A 22 -3.92 17.75 -16.45
N HIS A 23 -2.64 18.10 -16.55
CA HIS A 23 -1.55 17.22 -16.13
C HIS A 23 -1.50 17.06 -14.60
N GLN A 24 -1.79 18.12 -13.84
CA GLN A 24 -1.91 18.02 -12.38
C GLN A 24 -3.03 17.05 -11.97
N LEU A 25 -4.20 17.14 -12.61
CA LEU A 25 -5.33 16.26 -12.35
C LEU A 25 -5.04 14.80 -12.72
N GLN A 26 -4.41 14.56 -13.87
CA GLN A 26 -4.00 13.21 -14.26
C GLN A 26 -3.04 12.58 -13.24
N ARG A 27 -2.04 13.34 -12.79
CA ARG A 27 -1.10 12.87 -11.76
C ARG A 27 -1.78 12.64 -10.41
N ALA A 28 -2.64 13.56 -9.97
CA ALA A 28 -3.40 13.41 -8.73
C ALA A 28 -4.31 12.18 -8.76
N SER A 29 -4.98 11.93 -9.88
CA SER A 29 -5.80 10.73 -10.08
C SER A 29 -4.95 9.46 -10.01
N ALA A 30 -3.81 9.42 -10.72
CA ALA A 30 -2.88 8.29 -10.66
C ALA A 30 -2.36 8.04 -9.23
N LEU A 31 -2.01 9.09 -8.49
CA LEU A 31 -1.62 8.97 -7.09
C LEU A 31 -2.73 8.33 -6.25
N ASN A 32 -3.96 8.81 -6.41
CA ASN A 32 -5.10 8.29 -5.66
C ASN A 32 -5.30 6.78 -5.91
N ILE A 33 -5.16 6.35 -7.18
CA ILE A 33 -5.22 4.94 -7.56
C ILE A 33 -4.12 4.14 -6.83
N ILE A 34 -2.88 4.64 -6.81
CA ILE A 34 -1.75 3.95 -6.15
C ILE A 34 -1.97 3.87 -4.63
N ILE A 35 -2.40 4.96 -4.00
CA ILE A 35 -2.70 4.99 -2.56
C ILE A 35 -3.78 3.98 -2.22
N ASN A 36 -4.86 3.92 -3.01
CA ASN A 36 -5.95 2.97 -2.78
C ASN A 36 -5.48 1.53 -2.98
N ALA A 37 -4.68 1.25 -4.01
CA ALA A 37 -4.11 -0.07 -4.25
C ALA A 37 -3.24 -0.54 -3.07
N ILE A 38 -2.36 0.33 -2.56
CA ILE A 38 -1.54 0.06 -1.37
C ILE A 38 -2.42 -0.18 -0.14
N SER A 39 -3.46 0.65 0.05
CA SER A 39 -4.36 0.54 1.20
C SER A 39 -5.11 -0.79 1.19
N ILE A 40 -5.61 -1.23 0.02
CA ILE A 40 -6.28 -2.53 -0.14
C ILE A 40 -5.29 -3.66 0.11
N TRP A 41 -4.10 -3.60 -0.48
CA TRP A 41 -3.08 -4.64 -0.30
C TRP A 41 -2.65 -4.78 1.17
N ASN A 42 -2.46 -3.65 1.87
CA ASN A 42 -2.15 -3.62 3.29
C ASN A 42 -3.30 -4.20 4.12
N THR A 43 -4.54 -3.76 3.90
CA THR A 43 -5.71 -4.28 4.64
C THR A 43 -5.81 -5.80 4.50
N LEU A 44 -5.65 -6.35 3.29
CA LEU A 44 -5.71 -7.80 3.07
C LEU A 44 -4.60 -8.56 3.82
N HIS A 45 -3.36 -8.04 3.83
CA HIS A 45 -2.27 -8.68 4.57
C HIS A 45 -2.42 -8.54 6.09
N LEU A 46 -2.90 -7.38 6.56
CA LEU A 46 -3.16 -7.15 7.97
C LEU A 46 -4.26 -8.09 8.49
N THR A 47 -5.31 -8.36 7.71
CA THR A 47 -6.33 -9.36 8.06
C THR A 47 -5.70 -10.73 8.30
N LYS A 48 -4.85 -11.22 7.38
CA LYS A 48 -4.15 -12.51 7.55
C LYS A 48 -3.22 -12.51 8.77
N ALA A 49 -2.51 -11.40 9.02
CA ALA A 49 -1.62 -11.27 10.17
C ALA A 49 -2.41 -11.29 11.50
N VAL A 50 -3.56 -10.63 11.56
CA VAL A 50 -4.46 -10.64 12.72
C VAL A 50 -5.03 -12.05 12.94
N GLU A 51 -5.49 -12.73 11.89
CA GLU A 51 -5.98 -14.11 11.99
C GLU A 51 -4.92 -15.04 12.57
N TYR A 52 -3.68 -14.94 12.10
CA TYR A 52 -2.55 -15.67 12.64
C TYR A 52 -2.29 -15.35 14.12
N GLN A 53 -2.29 -14.06 14.49
CA GLN A 53 -2.04 -13.65 15.88
C GLN A 53 -3.17 -14.07 16.84
N LYS A 54 -4.41 -14.11 16.36
CA LYS A 54 -5.54 -14.64 17.14
C LYS A 54 -5.37 -16.13 17.41
N GLN A 55 -4.84 -16.90 16.46
CA GLN A 55 -4.54 -18.32 16.63
C GLN A 55 -3.36 -18.55 17.59
N SER A 56 -2.38 -17.64 17.66
CA SER A 56 -1.25 -17.74 18.59
C SER A 56 -1.56 -17.30 20.03
N GLY A 57 -2.75 -16.76 20.28
CA GLY A 57 -3.31 -16.55 21.63
C GLY A 57 -2.88 -15.26 22.34
N SER A 58 -2.22 -14.32 21.67
CA SER A 58 -1.72 -13.06 22.27
C SER A 58 -2.23 -11.79 21.58
N PHE A 59 -3.36 -11.87 20.87
CA PHE A 59 -3.92 -10.73 20.16
C PHE A 59 -4.85 -9.89 21.05
N ASN A 60 -4.57 -8.59 21.16
CA ASN A 60 -5.48 -7.62 21.77
C ASN A 60 -6.32 -6.93 20.68
N GLU A 61 -7.63 -7.21 20.66
CA GLU A 61 -8.54 -6.65 19.65
C GLU A 61 -8.69 -5.12 19.74
N GLU A 62 -8.53 -4.53 20.93
CA GLU A 62 -8.66 -3.08 21.11
C GLU A 62 -7.60 -2.31 20.31
N LEU A 63 -6.43 -2.90 20.09
CA LEU A 63 -5.35 -2.29 19.32
C LEU A 63 -5.64 -2.21 17.82
N LEU A 64 -6.61 -2.97 17.31
CA LEU A 64 -6.95 -3.01 15.89
C LEU A 64 -7.42 -1.64 15.38
N HIS A 65 -8.12 -0.87 16.22
CA HIS A 65 -8.61 0.48 15.87
C HIS A 65 -7.49 1.50 15.65
N HIS A 66 -6.27 1.21 16.14
CA HIS A 66 -5.11 2.08 15.99
C HIS A 66 -4.25 1.73 14.76
N MET A 67 -4.60 0.67 14.03
CA MET A 67 -3.85 0.24 12.86
C MET A 67 -4.21 1.08 11.63
N SER A 68 -3.19 1.65 10.98
CA SER A 68 -3.37 2.37 9.72
C SER A 68 -3.00 1.46 8.53
N PRO A 69 -3.86 1.35 7.50
CA PRO A 69 -3.53 0.64 6.27
C PRO A 69 -2.58 1.45 5.36
N LEU A 70 -2.08 2.61 5.80
CA LEU A 70 -1.23 3.49 5.00
C LEU A 70 0.28 3.31 5.26
N GLY A 71 0.66 2.36 6.12
CA GLY A 71 2.07 2.00 6.33
C GLY A 71 2.72 1.54 5.02
N TRP A 72 3.96 1.96 4.75
CA TRP A 72 4.60 1.72 3.45
C TRP A 72 6.06 1.35 3.51
N GLU A 73 6.65 1.27 4.69
CA GLU A 73 8.08 0.97 4.89
C GLU A 73 8.46 -0.43 4.37
N HIS A 74 7.50 -1.36 4.30
CA HIS A 74 7.67 -2.70 3.73
C HIS A 74 7.53 -2.75 2.20
N ILE A 75 7.15 -1.65 1.55
CA ILE A 75 6.96 -1.56 0.10
C ILE A 75 8.19 -0.89 -0.51
N ASN A 76 8.89 -1.62 -1.38
CA ASN A 76 9.85 -0.97 -2.25
C ASN A 76 9.08 -0.17 -3.31
N LEU A 77 9.23 1.15 -3.32
CA LEU A 77 8.62 2.05 -4.31
C LEU A 77 9.57 2.35 -5.47
N LEU A 78 10.85 2.02 -5.35
CA LEU A 78 11.90 2.34 -6.31
C LEU A 78 12.40 1.08 -7.01
N GLY A 79 12.72 1.22 -8.29
CA GLY A 79 13.24 0.12 -9.13
C GLY A 79 12.35 -0.15 -10.33
N GLU A 80 12.68 -1.24 -11.02
CA GLU A 80 11.98 -1.67 -12.23
C GLU A 80 11.02 -2.82 -11.92
N TYR A 81 9.77 -2.69 -12.35
CA TYR A 81 8.72 -3.67 -12.13
C TYR A 81 8.25 -4.23 -13.47
N HIS A 82 8.30 -5.55 -13.60
CA HIS A 82 7.81 -6.27 -14.76
C HIS A 82 6.50 -6.95 -14.40
N PHE A 83 5.44 -6.64 -15.14
CA PHE A 83 4.12 -7.23 -14.95
C PHE A 83 3.86 -8.24 -16.06
N ASN A 84 3.50 -9.46 -15.69
CA ASN A 84 3.00 -10.46 -16.64
C ASN A 84 1.46 -10.40 -16.64
N SER A 85 0.86 -9.91 -17.72
CA SER A 85 -0.59 -9.80 -17.89
C SER A 85 -1.31 -11.14 -17.99
N GLU A 86 -0.61 -12.22 -18.32
CA GLU A 86 -1.16 -13.58 -18.39
C GLU A 86 -1.27 -14.22 -16.99
N LYS A 87 -0.55 -13.67 -16.00
CA LYS A 87 -0.58 -14.17 -14.63
C LYS A 87 -1.79 -13.60 -13.90
N VAL A 88 -2.87 -14.38 -13.86
CA VAL A 88 -4.05 -14.06 -13.04
C VAL A 88 -3.69 -14.25 -11.57
N VAL A 89 -3.71 -13.16 -10.80
CA VAL A 89 -3.49 -13.16 -9.36
C VAL A 89 -4.86 -13.14 -8.68
N SER A 90 -5.19 -14.18 -7.91
CA SER A 90 -6.39 -14.17 -7.06
C SER A 90 -6.14 -13.31 -5.82
N LEU A 91 -7.21 -12.78 -5.22
CA LEU A 91 -7.14 -12.13 -3.90
C LEU A 91 -6.53 -13.05 -2.83
N ASP A 92 -6.64 -14.37 -3.00
CA ASP A 92 -6.08 -15.36 -2.09
C ASP A 92 -4.57 -15.56 -2.27
N SER A 93 -4.01 -15.16 -3.41
CA SER A 93 -2.60 -15.31 -3.80
C SER A 93 -1.68 -14.28 -3.12
N LEU A 94 -2.01 -13.87 -1.89
CA LEU A 94 -1.15 -13.00 -1.09
C LEU A 94 0.18 -13.68 -0.78
N ARG A 95 1.24 -12.89 -0.62
CA ARG A 95 2.52 -13.43 -0.20
C ARG A 95 2.38 -14.02 1.21
N PRO A 96 3.06 -15.14 1.51
CA PRO A 96 3.02 -15.72 2.84
C PRO A 96 3.56 -14.73 3.88
N LEU A 97 3.01 -14.80 5.09
CA LEU A 97 3.52 -14.02 6.22
C LEU A 97 4.94 -14.47 6.53
N LYS A 98 5.84 -13.50 6.76
CA LYS A 98 7.20 -13.77 7.24
C LYS A 98 7.15 -13.91 8.75
N LEU A 99 6.99 -15.13 9.22
CA LEU A 99 7.01 -15.47 10.65
C LEU A 99 8.46 -15.78 11.03
N SER A 100 8.99 -15.11 12.06
CA SER A 100 10.34 -15.32 12.59
C SER A 100 10.37 -16.39 13.66
#